data_AF-A0A831LGY9-F1
#
_entry.id   AF-A0A831LGY9-F1
#
_cell.length_a   1.000
_cell.length_b   1.000
_cell.length_c   1.000
_cell.angle_alpha   90.00
_cell.angle_beta   90.00
_cell.angle_gamma   90.00
#
_symmetry.space_group_name_H-M   'P 1'
#
loop_
_entity.id
_entity.type
_entity.pdbx_description
1 polymer ?
#
loop_
_entity_poly.entity_id
_entity_poly.type
_entity_poly.pdbx_seq_one_letter_code
_entity_poly.pdbx_strand_id
1 'polypeptide(L)'
;MDNQPNNNFKIEVIQGGLFSDEEIEKHPGIRHETTQETGIKHLNGTISMARNEPGTASTEFFICIGNQPELDFGGQRNPDGQGFAAFGKVVEGMEVVRKIQQLPDENQYLKEPVQILVVQRIS
;
A
#
# COMPACT_ATOMS: atom_id res chain seq x y z
N MET A 1 13.97 -12.26 -2.40
CA MET A 1 13.04 -11.13 -2.20
C MET A 1 13.84 -9.86 -2.45
N ASP A 2 13.64 -9.29 -3.63
CA ASP A 2 14.39 -8.12 -4.14
C ASP A 2 13.55 -6.83 -4.08
N ASN A 3 12.47 -6.84 -3.30
CA ASN A 3 11.68 -5.64 -3.04
C ASN A 3 12.50 -4.64 -2.22
N GLN A 4 12.70 -3.44 -2.79
CA GLN A 4 13.48 -2.34 -2.23
C GLN A 4 14.80 -2.80 -1.59
N PRO A 5 15.78 -3.23 -2.39
CA PRO A 5 16.98 -3.92 -1.90
C PRO A 5 17.83 -3.06 -0.96
N ASN A 6 17.65 -1.73 -1.00
CA ASN A 6 18.37 -0.77 -0.17
C ASN A 6 17.67 -0.45 1.16
N ASN A 7 16.51 -1.05 1.47
CA ASN A 7 15.85 -0.87 2.75
C ASN A 7 16.05 -2.11 3.65
N ASN A 8 16.51 -1.86 4.88
CA ASN A 8 16.75 -2.90 5.88
C ASN A 8 15.44 -3.59 6.35
N PHE A 9 14.32 -2.89 6.24
CA PHE A 9 12.99 -3.36 6.63
C PHE A 9 12.21 -3.72 5.38
N LYS A 10 12.41 -4.96 4.94
CA LYS A 10 11.71 -5.51 3.78
C LYS A 10 10.23 -5.65 4.09
N ILE A 11 9.40 -5.26 3.14
CA ILE A 11 7.95 -5.43 3.18
C ILE A 11 7.51 -6.25 1.98
N GLU A 12 6.32 -6.82 2.04
CA GLU A 12 5.67 -7.45 0.88
C GLU A 12 4.27 -6.88 0.71
N VAL A 13 4.09 -6.14 -0.37
CA VAL A 13 2.83 -5.52 -0.74
C VAL A 13 2.70 -5.54 -2.26
N ILE A 14 1.46 -5.50 -2.76
CA ILE A 14 1.22 -5.00 -4.12
C ILE A 14 0.67 -3.59 -4.01
N GLN A 15 1.16 -2.69 -4.85
CA GLN A 15 0.74 -1.29 -4.86
C GLN A 15 0.01 -0.98 -6.16
N GLY A 16 -1.07 -0.20 -6.04
CA GLY A 16 -1.88 0.29 -7.15
C GLY A 16 -2.21 1.77 -6.94
N GLY A 17 -2.69 2.42 -7.99
CA GLY A 17 -2.94 3.87 -8.00
C GLY A 17 -2.88 4.41 -9.41
N LEU A 18 -2.89 5.74 -9.54
CA LEU A 18 -2.79 6.39 -10.84
C LEU A 18 -1.33 6.61 -11.28
N PHE A 19 -0.38 6.65 -10.34
CA PHE A 19 1.05 6.80 -10.62
C PHE A 19 1.37 7.97 -11.57
N SER A 20 0.63 9.07 -11.41
CA SER A 20 0.76 10.28 -12.20
C SER A 20 0.86 11.47 -11.26
N ASP A 21 1.98 12.19 -11.30
CA ASP A 21 2.19 13.39 -10.48
C ASP A 21 1.09 14.43 -10.72
N GLU A 22 0.65 14.58 -11.97
CA GLU A 22 -0.45 15.47 -12.33
C GLU A 22 -1.76 15.06 -11.62
N GLU A 23 -2.05 13.76 -11.55
CA GLU A 23 -3.24 13.27 -10.84
C GLU A 23 -3.08 13.40 -9.33
N ILE A 24 -1.89 13.12 -8.79
CA ILE A 24 -1.59 13.28 -7.37
C ILE A 24 -1.78 14.74 -6.94
N GLU A 25 -1.31 15.71 -7.73
CA GLU A 25 -1.45 17.15 -7.45
C GLU A 25 -2.90 17.65 -7.53
N LYS A 26 -3.75 17.02 -8.36
CA LYS A 26 -5.17 17.35 -8.47
C LYS A 26 -6.00 16.88 -7.27
N HIS A 27 -5.52 15.90 -6.52
CA HIS A 27 -6.25 15.34 -5.38
C HIS A 27 -5.64 15.83 -4.07
N PRO A 28 -6.42 16.43 -3.15
CA PRO A 28 -5.88 16.88 -1.88
C PRO A 28 -5.36 15.69 -1.07
N GLY A 29 -4.26 15.92 -0.35
CA GLY A 29 -3.73 14.93 0.58
C GLY A 29 -4.76 14.53 1.63
N ILE A 30 -4.87 13.23 1.88
CA ILE A 30 -5.75 12.63 2.88
C ILE A 30 -5.06 12.72 4.25
N ARG A 31 -5.83 13.12 5.27
CA ARG A 31 -5.37 13.15 6.66
C ARG A 31 -4.77 11.80 7.06
N HIS A 32 -3.58 11.81 7.64
CA HIS A 32 -2.90 10.59 8.09
C HIS A 32 -3.47 10.11 9.43
N GLU A 33 -4.26 9.04 9.39
CA GLU A 33 -4.78 8.34 10.56
C GLU A 33 -3.86 7.15 10.88
N THR A 34 -3.04 7.27 11.92
CA THR A 34 -2.05 6.24 12.27
C THR A 34 -2.71 4.96 12.80
N THR A 35 -1.99 3.83 12.77
CA THR A 35 -2.49 2.59 13.40
C THR A 35 -2.53 2.65 14.92
N GLN A 36 -1.93 3.67 15.54
CA GLN A 36 -2.13 3.99 16.96
C GLN A 36 -3.49 4.65 17.21
N GLU A 37 -3.93 5.50 16.29
CA GLU A 37 -5.24 6.17 16.35
C GLU A 37 -6.38 5.19 16.00
N THR A 38 -6.25 4.44 14.91
CA THR A 38 -7.33 3.59 14.38
C THR A 38 -7.35 2.18 14.96
N GLY A 39 -6.21 1.69 15.46
CA GLY A 39 -6.03 0.29 15.87
C GLY A 39 -5.96 -0.72 14.71
N ILE A 40 -6.08 -0.28 13.45
CA ILE A 40 -6.05 -1.16 12.27
C ILE A 40 -4.59 -1.49 11.94
N LYS A 41 -4.20 -2.74 12.14
CA LYS A 41 -2.82 -3.21 11.91
C LYS A 41 -2.61 -3.73 10.49
N HIS A 42 -1.37 -3.68 10.02
CA HIS A 42 -0.96 -4.22 8.72
C HIS A 42 -0.81 -5.75 8.77
N LEU A 43 -1.93 -6.45 8.89
CA LEU A 43 -2.03 -7.90 8.78
C LEU A 43 -2.19 -8.34 7.31
N ASN A 44 -2.11 -9.64 7.06
CA ASN A 44 -2.33 -10.17 5.72
C ASN A 44 -3.68 -9.72 5.11
N GLY A 45 -3.61 -9.11 3.92
CA GLY A 45 -4.74 -8.56 3.19
C GLY A 45 -5.20 -7.18 3.63
N THR A 46 -4.55 -6.54 4.62
CA THR A 46 -4.84 -5.14 4.98
C THR A 46 -4.61 -4.24 3.77
N ILE A 47 -5.55 -3.32 3.54
CA ILE A 47 -5.48 -2.26 2.54
C ILE A 47 -5.09 -0.97 3.25
N SER A 48 -4.07 -0.29 2.74
CA SER A 48 -3.54 0.94 3.31
C SER A 48 -3.19 1.95 2.22
N MET A 49 -3.23 3.23 2.57
CA MET A 49 -2.76 4.29 1.70
C MET A 49 -1.24 4.25 1.58
N ALA A 50 -0.71 4.44 0.37
CA ALA A 50 0.70 4.80 0.18
C ALA A 50 0.89 6.30 0.43
N ARG A 51 2.10 6.71 0.80
CA ARG A 51 2.44 8.11 1.05
C ARG A 51 3.93 8.37 0.82
N ASN A 52 4.25 9.64 0.63
CA ASN A 52 5.62 10.14 0.79
C ASN A 52 5.77 10.66 2.23
N GLU A 53 5.00 11.67 2.61
CA GLU A 53 4.99 12.26 3.96
C GLU A 53 3.62 12.08 4.62
N PRO A 54 3.51 12.17 5.96
CA PRO A 54 2.21 12.18 6.62
C PRO A 54 1.31 13.27 6.06
N GLY A 55 0.11 12.89 5.63
CA GLY A 55 -0.87 13.81 5.05
C GLY A 55 -0.78 14.00 3.53
N THR A 56 0.16 13.34 2.84
CA THR A 56 0.30 13.44 1.36
C THR A 56 -0.30 12.26 0.61
N ALA A 57 -0.91 11.29 1.30
CA ALA A 57 -1.58 10.16 0.65
C ALA A 57 -2.70 10.68 -0.26
N SER A 58 -2.80 10.19 -1.50
CA SER A 58 -3.84 10.63 -2.44
C SER A 58 -4.48 9.43 -3.15
N THR A 59 -3.91 8.96 -4.26
CA THR A 59 -4.56 7.98 -5.15
C THR A 59 -3.98 6.58 -4.99
N GLU A 60 -2.75 6.48 -4.48
CA GLU A 60 -2.02 5.24 -4.31
C GLU A 60 -2.41 4.50 -3.03
N PHE A 61 -2.66 3.20 -3.18
CA PHE A 61 -2.92 2.29 -2.09
C PHE A 61 -2.12 1.00 -2.28
N PHE A 62 -1.98 0.22 -1.23
CA PHE A 62 -1.35 -1.10 -1.31
C PHE A 62 -2.11 -2.14 -0.50
N ILE A 63 -1.88 -3.40 -0.84
CA ILE A 63 -2.43 -4.58 -0.15
C ILE A 63 -1.28 -5.39 0.44
N CYS A 64 -1.35 -5.68 1.74
CA CYS A 64 -0.34 -6.44 2.45
C CYS A 64 -0.36 -7.93 2.07
N ILE A 65 0.82 -8.49 1.79
CA ILE A 65 1.05 -9.93 1.67
C ILE A 65 1.69 -10.40 2.97
N GLY A 66 0.99 -11.24 3.73
CA GLY A 66 1.44 -11.57 5.09
C GLY A 66 1.32 -10.39 6.06
N ASN A 67 1.79 -10.58 7.29
CA ASN A 67 1.80 -9.52 8.30
C ASN A 67 3.03 -8.62 8.09
N GLN A 68 2.82 -7.31 8.14
CA GLN A 68 3.81 -6.28 7.81
C GLN A 68 3.92 -5.26 8.98
N PRO A 69 4.36 -5.68 10.18
CA PRO A 69 4.34 -4.82 11.38
C PRO A 69 5.21 -3.57 11.26
N GLU A 70 6.24 -3.58 10.40
CA GLU A 70 7.08 -2.40 10.16
C GLU A 70 6.32 -1.26 9.44
N LEU A 71 5.12 -1.53 8.91
CA LEU A 71 4.21 -0.52 8.34
C LEU A 71 3.31 0.14 9.39
N ASP A 72 3.19 -0.44 10.59
CA ASP A 72 2.40 0.14 11.66
C ASP A 72 3.07 1.38 12.27
N PHE A 73 2.31 2.17 13.04
CA PHE A 73 2.89 3.22 13.88
C PHE A 73 3.98 2.65 14.79
N GLY A 74 5.13 3.32 14.84
CA GLY A 74 6.34 2.87 15.53
C GLY A 74 7.19 1.85 14.76
N GLY A 75 6.71 1.39 13.59
CA GLY A 75 7.49 0.56 12.67
C GLY A 75 8.60 1.35 11.99
N GLN A 76 9.62 0.64 11.53
CA GLN A 76 10.87 1.23 11.04
C GLN A 76 10.89 1.43 9.52
N ARG A 77 9.79 1.10 8.84
CA ARG A 77 9.72 1.25 7.38
C ARG A 77 9.89 2.70 6.95
N ASN A 78 9.24 3.62 7.65
CA ASN A 78 9.34 5.05 7.43
C ASN A 78 10.19 5.66 8.57
N PRO A 79 11.21 6.48 8.25
CA PRO A 79 12.07 7.09 9.28
C PRO A 79 11.33 7.96 10.31
N ASP A 80 10.16 8.50 9.93
CA ASP A 80 9.31 9.31 10.80
C ASP A 80 8.57 8.49 11.88
N GLY A 81 8.56 7.15 11.80
CA GLY A 81 7.85 6.26 12.73
C GLY A 81 6.32 6.37 12.67
N GLN A 82 5.75 7.15 11.76
CA GLN A 82 4.30 7.38 11.67
C GLN A 82 3.55 6.23 10.96
N GLY A 83 4.29 5.28 10.38
CA GLY A 83 3.72 4.14 9.65
C GLY A 83 2.88 4.57 8.45
N PHE A 84 1.94 3.71 8.05
CA PHE A 84 0.96 3.96 6.98
C PHE A 84 -0.48 3.93 7.51
N ALA A 85 -1.40 4.55 6.78
CA ALA A 85 -2.81 4.66 7.16
C ALA A 85 -3.63 3.49 6.59
N ALA A 86 -3.79 2.43 7.41
CA ALA A 86 -4.62 1.28 7.08
C ALA A 86 -6.11 1.61 7.24
N PHE A 87 -6.93 1.25 6.24
CA PHE A 87 -8.34 1.63 6.19
C PHE A 87 -9.29 0.50 5.77
N GLY A 88 -8.75 -0.67 5.41
CA GLY A 88 -9.58 -1.78 4.94
C GLY A 88 -8.87 -3.12 4.95
N LYS A 89 -9.58 -4.15 4.48
CA LYS A 89 -9.04 -5.50 4.31
C LYS A 89 -9.73 -6.20 3.15
N VAL A 90 -8.95 -6.97 2.39
CA VAL A 90 -9.48 -7.90 1.38
C VAL A 90 -10.27 -9.00 2.09
N VAL A 91 -11.57 -9.09 1.80
CA VAL A 91 -12.48 -10.10 2.37
C VAL A 91 -12.52 -11.38 1.52
N GLU A 92 -12.38 -11.25 0.20
CA GLU A 92 -12.35 -12.33 -0.78
C GLU A 92 -11.36 -11.98 -1.90
N GLY A 93 -10.79 -12.98 -2.58
CA GLY A 93 -9.88 -12.74 -3.71
C GLY A 93 -8.39 -12.59 -3.35
N MET A 94 -7.96 -12.96 -2.15
CA MET A 94 -6.54 -12.90 -1.76
C MET A 94 -5.62 -13.78 -2.64
N GLU A 95 -6.17 -14.82 -3.27
CA GLU A 95 -5.48 -15.62 -4.28
C GLU A 95 -5.22 -14.84 -5.56
N VAL A 96 -6.09 -13.91 -5.95
CA VAL A 96 -5.85 -12.99 -7.08
C VAL A 96 -4.74 -12.01 -6.73
N VAL A 97 -4.79 -11.42 -5.53
CA VAL A 97 -3.72 -10.55 -5.01
C VAL A 97 -2.35 -11.26 -5.05
N ARG A 98 -2.29 -12.52 -4.59
CA ARG A 98 -1.05 -13.33 -4.66
C ARG A 98 -0.61 -13.64 -6.09
N LYS A 99 -1.55 -13.90 -7.02
CA LYS A 99 -1.20 -14.10 -8.43
C LYS A 99 -0.57 -12.84 -9.03
N ILE A 100 -1.11 -11.66 -8.72
CA ILE A 100 -0.54 -10.38 -9.16
C ILE A 100 0.87 -10.20 -8.60
N GLN A 101 1.08 -10.49 -7.31
CA GLN A 101 2.40 -10.40 -6.67
C GLN A 101 3.47 -11.29 -7.31
N GLN A 102 3.08 -12.37 -7.99
CA GLN A 102 3.99 -13.31 -8.65
C GLN A 102 4.24 -12.99 -10.12
N LEU A 103 3.61 -11.95 -10.67
CA LEU A 103 3.81 -11.56 -12.06
C LEU A 103 5.24 -11.05 -12.27
N PRO A 104 5.80 -11.23 -13.48
CA PRO A 104 7.12 -10.71 -13.80
C PRO A 104 7.19 -9.19 -13.64
N ASP A 105 8.20 -8.73 -12.93
CA ASP A 105 8.51 -7.31 -12.76
C ASP A 105 9.89 -6.96 -13.35
N GLU A 106 10.11 -5.66 -13.52
CA GLU A 106 11.41 -5.05 -13.73
C GLU A 106 11.51 -3.84 -12.81
N ASN A 107 12.50 -3.84 -11.93
CA ASN A 107 12.69 -2.78 -10.93
C ASN A 107 11.44 -2.51 -10.07
N GLN A 108 10.73 -3.56 -9.63
CA GLN A 108 9.49 -3.49 -8.82
C GLN A 108 8.26 -2.96 -9.56
N TYR A 109 8.35 -2.71 -10.86
CA TYR A 109 7.20 -2.43 -11.72
C TYR A 109 6.85 -3.67 -12.53
N LEU A 110 5.56 -4.05 -12.54
CA LEU A 110 5.10 -5.17 -13.38
C LEU A 110 5.42 -4.89 -14.84
N LYS A 111 5.99 -5.88 -15.53
CA LYS A 111 6.27 -5.78 -16.99
C LYS A 111 5.01 -5.53 -17.79
N GLU A 112 3.92 -6.17 -17.37
CA GLU A 112 2.58 -5.93 -17.88
C GLU A 112 1.69 -5.46 -16.72
N PRO A 113 1.25 -4.18 -16.70
CA PRO A 113 0.41 -3.67 -15.64
C PRO A 113 -0.95 -4.37 -15.59
N VAL A 114 -1.40 -4.69 -14.37
CA VAL A 114 -2.76 -5.19 -14.15
C VAL A 114 -3.71 -4.00 -14.04
N GLN A 115 -4.57 -3.83 -15.03
CA GLN A 115 -5.50 -2.70 -15.08
C GLN A 115 -6.69 -2.91 -14.13
N ILE A 116 -7.01 -1.87 -13.35
CA ILE A 116 -8.27 -1.80 -12.60
C ILE A 116 -9.32 -1.26 -13.56
N LEU A 117 -10.23 -2.12 -14.00
CA LEU A 117 -11.26 -1.76 -14.97
C LEU A 117 -12.44 -1.00 -14.34
N VAL A 118 -12.84 -1.39 -13.13
CA VAL A 118 -13.99 -0.83 -12.41
C VAL A 118 -13.69 -0.82 -10.92
N VAL A 119 -13.94 0.32 -10.27
CA VAL A 119 -14.05 0.43 -8.81
C VAL A 119 -15.47 0.90 -8.51
N GLN A 120 -16.21 0.10 -7.75
CA GLN A 120 -17.59 0.41 -7.40
C GLN A 120 -17.78 0.33 -5.89
N ARG A 121 -18.48 1.31 -5.34
CA ARG A 121 -18.99 1.24 -3.97
C ARG A 121 -20.21 0.32 -3.98
N ILE A 122 -20.15 -0.76 -3.21
CA ILE A 122 -21.33 -1.59 -2.96
C ILE A 122 -22.11 -0.92 -1.83
N SER A 123 -23.35 -0.52 -2.12
CA SER A 123 -24.28 0.09 -1.15
C SER A 123 -25.25 -0.93 -0.60
#